data_AF-A0A6A3GH82-F1
#
_entry.id   AF-A0A6A3GH82-F1
#
_cell.length_a   1.000
_cell.length_b   1.000
_cell.length_c   1.000
_cell.angle_alpha   90.00
_cell.angle_beta   90.00
_cell.angle_gamma   90.00
#
_symmetry.space_group_name_H-M   'P 1'
#
loop_
_entity.id
_entity.type
_entity.pdbx_description
1 polymer ?
#
loop_
_entity_poly.entity_id
_entity_poly.type
_entity_poly.pdbx_seq_one_letter_code
_entity_poly.pdbx_strand_id
1 'polypeptide(L)' 'MLPDTRRVTVLLSLICALALAQTCFTCGASVVNGTPPGFAVGTTGGGNTKPVYPTTIKELAAALSGNEPRVIVLK' A
#
# COMPACT_ATOMS: atom_id res chain seq x y z
N MET A 1 38.71 -8.26 19.40
CA MET A 1 37.78 -7.11 19.52
C MET A 1 37.74 -6.41 18.17
N LEU A 2 36.58 -6.38 17.50
CA LEU A 2 36.44 -5.67 16.22
C LEU A 2 36.50 -4.16 16.50
N PRO A 3 37.29 -3.35 15.78
CA PRO A 3 37.37 -1.90 16.02
C PRO A 3 35.99 -1.24 15.89
N ASP A 4 35.67 -0.27 16.75
CA ASP A 4 34.33 0.30 16.88
C ASP A 4 33.74 0.82 15.56
N THR A 5 34.57 1.36 14.68
CA THR A 5 34.18 1.83 13.36
C THR A 5 33.62 0.71 12.46
N ARG A 6 34.16 -0.52 12.57
CA ARG A 6 33.67 -1.69 11.81
C ARG A 6 32.33 -2.19 12.35
N ARG A 7 32.10 -2.09 13.67
CA ARG A 7 30.81 -2.47 14.28
C ARG A 7 29.70 -1.52 13.86
N VAL A 8 29.96 -0.21 13.87
CA VAL A 8 28.99 0.81 13.45
C VAL A 8 28.62 0.66 11.98
N THR A 9 29.60 0.43 11.11
CA THR A 9 29.36 0.26 9.66
C THR A 9 28.51 -0.97 9.36
N VAL A 10 28.79 -2.10 10.04
CA VAL A 10 28.02 -3.34 9.89
C VAL A 10 26.59 -3.20 10.43
N LEU A 11 26.43 -2.50 11.56
CA LEU A 11 25.10 -2.26 12.12
C LEU A 11 24.26 -1.37 11.19
N LEU A 12 24.87 -0.31 10.66
CA LEU A 12 24.20 0.64 9.77
C LEU A 12 23.78 -0.02 8.45
N SER A 13 24.64 -0.85 7.86
CA SER A 13 24.31 -1.58 6.63
C SER A 13 23.22 -2.64 6.86
N LEU A 14 23.22 -3.32 8.01
CA LEU A 14 22.18 -4.29 8.36
C LEU A 14 20.80 -3.62 8.55
N ILE A 15 20.76 -2.47 9.24
CA ILE A 15 19.52 -1.69 9.42
C ILE A 15 18.99 -1.20 8.07
N CYS A 16 19.87 -0.71 7.20
CA CYS A 16 19.49 -0.24 5.87
C CYS A 16 18.92 -1.39 5.01
N ALA A 17 19.58 -2.56 5.01
CA ALA A 17 19.10 -3.73 4.29
C ALA A 17 17.73 -4.23 4.79
N LEU A 18 17.50 -4.20 6.11
CA LEU A 18 16.23 -4.60 6.69
C LEU A 18 15.09 -3.62 6.32
N ALA A 19 15.36 -2.31 6.30
CA ALA A 19 14.38 -1.30 5.90
C ALA A 19 13.94 -1.43 4.43
N LEU A 20 14.88 -1.76 3.51
CA LEU A 20 14.55 -1.98 2.09
C LEU A 20 13.78 -3.29 1.86
N ALA A 21 14.02 -4.33 2.65
CA ALA A 21 13.28 -5.59 2.52
C ALA A 21 11.80 -5.45 2.91
N GLN A 22 11.48 -4.56 3.84
CA GLN A 22 10.12 -4.33 4.36
C GLN A 22 9.17 -3.70 3.34
N THR A 23 9.70 -2.97 2.34
CA THR A 23 8.88 -2.26 1.33
C THR A 23 8.26 -3.21 0.31
N CYS A 24 8.73 -4.46 0.22
CA CYS A 24 8.26 -5.44 -0.77
C CYS A 24 6.98 -6.20 -0.35
N PHE A 25 6.69 -6.27 0.96
CA PHE A 25 5.68 -7.20 1.51
C PHE A 25 4.30 -6.58 1.79
N THR A 26 4.06 -5.31 1.46
CA THR A 26 2.80 -4.61 1.81
C THR A 26 1.81 -4.48 0.65
N CYS A 27 1.99 -5.22 -0.45
CA CYS A 27 0.95 -5.34 -1.48
C CYS A 27 -0.19 -6.25 -0.98
N GLY A 28 -1.19 -5.66 -0.34
CA GLY A 28 -2.46 -6.35 -0.10
C GLY A 28 -3.05 -6.84 -1.43
N ALA A 29 -3.66 -8.02 -1.44
CA ALA A 29 -4.36 -8.52 -2.62
C ALA A 29 -5.38 -7.48 -3.09
N SER A 30 -5.25 -7.03 -4.34
CA SER A 30 -6.23 -6.13 -4.95
C SER A 30 -7.57 -6.84 -5.05
N VAL A 31 -8.64 -6.16 -4.62
CA VAL A 31 -10.02 -6.62 -4.83
C VAL A 31 -10.46 -6.35 -6.28
N VAL A 32 -9.79 -5.42 -6.97
CA VAL A 32 -10.00 -5.14 -8.40
C VAL A 32 -9.17 -6.11 -9.22
N ASN A 33 -9.82 -6.87 -10.10
CA ASN A 33 -9.18 -7.90 -10.91
C ASN A 33 -9.00 -7.43 -12.37
N GLY A 34 -7.83 -7.68 -12.95
CA GLY A 34 -7.49 -7.30 -14.33
C GLY A 34 -6.89 -5.90 -14.46
N THR A 35 -6.68 -5.46 -15.70
CA THR A 35 -6.14 -4.14 -16.04
C THR A 35 -7.03 -3.46 -17.08
N PRO A 36 -7.36 -2.16 -16.93
CA PRO A 36 -8.17 -1.45 -17.91
C PRO A 36 -7.49 -1.42 -19.29
N PRO A 37 -8.17 -1.81 -20.38
CA PRO A 37 -7.63 -1.72 -21.74
C PRO A 37 -7.88 -0.33 -22.37
N GLY A 38 -7.24 -0.08 -23.53
CA GLY A 38 -7.50 1.10 -24.35
C GLY A 38 -7.10 2.43 -23.69
N PHE A 39 -7.94 3.46 -23.84
CA PHE A 39 -7.65 4.81 -23.34
C PHE A 39 -7.46 4.90 -21.82
N ALA A 40 -8.00 3.94 -21.06
CA ALA A 40 -7.93 3.94 -19.60
C ALA A 40 -6.74 3.16 -19.03
N VAL A 41 -5.84 2.63 -19.86
CA VAL A 41 -4.61 1.94 -19.43
C VAL A 41 -3.86 2.80 -18.41
N GLY A 42 -3.46 2.18 -17.30
CA GLY A 42 -2.74 2.85 -16.21
C GLY A 42 -3.63 3.44 -15.11
N THR A 43 -4.96 3.36 -15.24
CA THR A 43 -5.88 3.77 -14.16
C THR A 43 -5.70 2.88 -12.93
N THR A 44 -5.53 3.49 -11.75
CA THR A 44 -5.33 2.79 -10.47
C THR A 44 -6.50 2.93 -9.49
N GLY A 45 -7.38 3.92 -9.67
CA GLY A 45 -8.49 4.20 -8.76
C GLY A 45 -8.00 4.44 -7.32
N GLY A 46 -8.50 3.63 -6.37
CA GLY A 46 -8.08 3.65 -4.97
C GLY A 46 -6.69 3.04 -4.71
N GLY A 47 -6.01 2.52 -5.74
CA GLY A 47 -4.69 1.91 -5.64
C GLY A 47 -4.64 0.76 -4.64
N ASN A 48 -3.58 0.72 -3.84
CA ASN A 48 -3.35 -0.32 -2.82
C ASN A 48 -3.92 0.07 -1.44
N THR A 49 -4.87 1.00 -1.37
CA THR A 49 -5.47 1.40 -0.08
C THR A 49 -6.24 0.26 0.56
N LYS A 50 -6.22 0.20 1.89
CA LYS A 50 -6.91 -0.86 2.63
C LYS A 50 -8.42 -0.80 2.34
N PRO A 51 -9.06 -1.92 1.96
CA PRO A 51 -10.48 -1.92 1.67
C PRO A 51 -11.34 -1.47 2.86
N VAL A 52 -12.35 -0.66 2.56
CA VAL A 52 -13.44 -0.31 3.48
C VAL A 52 -14.73 -0.99 3.06
N TYR A 53 -15.56 -1.35 4.05
CA TYR A 53 -16.81 -2.09 3.86
C TYR A 53 -17.96 -1.33 4.52
N PRO A 54 -18.57 -0.37 3.82
CA PRO A 54 -19.72 0.35 4.34
C PRO A 54 -20.87 -0.61 4.66
N THR A 55 -21.55 -0.36 5.78
CA THR A 55 -22.74 -1.13 6.20
C THR A 55 -24.04 -0.35 6.02
N THR A 56 -23.94 0.96 5.76
CA THR A 56 -25.08 1.84 5.54
C THR A 56 -24.88 2.72 4.31
N ILE A 57 -25.98 3.22 3.74
CA ILE A 57 -25.95 4.17 2.62
C ILE A 57 -25.21 5.46 3.01
N LYS A 58 -25.34 5.90 4.27
CA LYS A 58 -24.66 7.09 4.79
C LYS A 58 -23.13 6.92 4.78
N GLU A 59 -22.65 5.77 5.25
CA GLU A 59 -21.21 5.44 5.22
C GLU A 59 -20.69 5.34 3.79
N LEU A 60 -21.46 4.72 2.89
CA LEU A 60 -21.10 4.62 1.48
C LEU A 60 -21.00 6.00 0.83
N ALA A 61 -22.00 6.86 1.02
CA ALA A 61 -22.01 8.21 0.47
C ALA A 61 -20.83 9.05 1.00
N ALA A 62 -20.53 8.95 2.29
CA ALA A 62 -19.38 9.62 2.90
C ALA A 62 -18.06 9.09 2.32
N ALA A 63 -17.93 7.77 2.13
CA ALA A 63 -16.73 7.17 1.56
C ALA A 63 -16.50 7.59 0.09
N LEU A 64 -17.56 7.70 -0.71
CA LEU A 64 -17.49 8.10 -2.13
C LEU A 64 -17.25 9.60 -2.33
N SER A 65 -17.74 10.45 -1.43
CA SER A 65 -17.65 11.91 -1.56
C SER A 65 -16.32 12.49 -1.07
N GLY A 66 -15.45 11.66 -0.48
CA GLY A 66 -14.14 12.08 -0.02
C GLY A 66 -13.14 12.30 -1.16
N ASN A 67 -12.11 13.09 -0.90
CA ASN A 67 -11.05 13.38 -1.88
C ASN A 67 -9.79 12.52 -1.70
N GLU A 68 -9.89 11.47 -0.88
CA GLU A 68 -8.82 10.52 -0.59
C GLU A 68 -8.99 9.26 -1.46
N PRO A 69 -7.89 8.65 -1.97
CA PRO A 69 -7.96 7.36 -2.64
C PRO A 69 -8.56 6.29 -1.71
N ARG A 70 -9.56 5.55 -2.19
CA ARG A 70 -10.21 4.48 -1.42
C ARG A 70 -10.58 3.29 -2.30
N VAL A 71 -10.40 2.09 -1.75
CA VAL A 71 -11.02 0.86 -2.25
C VAL A 71 -12.27 0.57 -1.42
N ILE A 72 -13.45 0.77 -2.02
CA ILE A 72 -14.74 0.59 -1.34
C ILE A 72 -15.38 -0.70 -1.87
N VAL A 73 -15.63 -1.66 -0.97
CA VAL A 73 -16.17 -2.96 -1.33
C VAL A 73 -17.61 -3.06 -0.83
N LEU A 74 -18.52 -3.30 -1.77
CA LEU A 74 -19.92 -3.60 -1.49
C LEU A 74 -20.07 -5.12 -1.28
N LYS A 75 -20.81 -5.52 -0.25
CA LYS A 75 -21.15 -6.92 0.05
C LYS A 75 -22.62 -7.18 -0.24
#